data_AF-A0A5K1D876-F1
#
_entry.id   AF-A0A5K1D876-F1
#
_cell.length_a   1.000
_cell.length_b   1.000
_cell.length_c   1.000
_cell.angle_alpha   90.00
_cell.angle_beta   90.00
_cell.angle_gamma   90.00
#
_symmetry.space_group_name_H-M   'P 1'
#
loop_
_entity.id
_entity.type
_entity.pdbx_description
1 polymer ?
#
loop_
_entity_poly.entity_id
_entity_poly.type
_entity_poly.pdbx_seq_one_letter_code
_entity_poly.pdbx_strand_id
1 'polypeptide(L)'
;FLSIDCGGTANSTDELGTNWVVDDGYIMTGKSAKVQVTNTYAQEDQTLRYFPFQKKSCYVIPGVARGRKHMVRTSFFYGNYDGKSSPPSFDLQFDGNPWLTVETSSSESYYHEVIYAPKRDNISVCVAQTSPDRIPFISTLEIRELETGMYQTNSEEDVLLWRNRTAFGAKDFV
;
A
#
# COMPACT_ATOMS: atom_id res chain seq x y z
N PHE A 1 6.52 -13.69 1.88
CA PHE A 1 6.37 -12.22 1.93
C PHE A 1 6.26 -11.70 0.51
N LEU A 2 5.49 -10.64 0.27
CA LEU A 2 5.35 -10.01 -1.04
C LEU A 2 5.46 -8.49 -0.90
N SER A 3 6.38 -7.87 -1.64
CA SER A 3 6.56 -6.42 -1.73
C SER A 3 6.44 -5.99 -3.18
N ILE A 4 5.54 -5.05 -3.45
CA ILE A 4 5.19 -4.62 -4.80
C ILE A 4 5.56 -3.14 -4.96
N ASP A 5 6.42 -2.87 -5.94
CA ASP A 5 6.75 -1.52 -6.43
C ASP A 5 5.71 -1.13 -7.49
N CYS A 6 4.78 -0.25 -7.12
CA CYS A 6 3.63 0.06 -7.95
C CYS A 6 4.02 1.07 -9.04
N GLY A 7 3.87 0.68 -10.30
CA GLY A 7 4.34 1.49 -11.43
C GLY A 7 5.82 1.31 -11.77
N GLY A 8 6.52 0.41 -11.05
CA GLY A 8 7.87 -0.02 -11.36
C GLY A 8 7.97 -0.67 -12.74
N THR A 9 9.19 -0.72 -13.30
CA THR A 9 9.44 -1.31 -14.65
C THR A 9 10.32 -2.55 -14.61
N ALA A 10 10.98 -2.79 -13.48
CA ALA A 10 11.81 -3.97 -13.25
C ALA A 10 11.81 -4.28 -11.75
N ASN A 11 11.98 -5.56 -11.42
CA ASN A 11 12.18 -5.98 -10.04
C ASN A 11 13.49 -5.38 -9.51
N SER A 12 13.52 -5.11 -8.22
CA SER A 12 14.67 -4.51 -7.53
C SER A 12 14.84 -5.13 -6.14
N THR A 13 15.99 -4.86 -5.53
CA THR A 13 16.26 -5.19 -4.13
C THR A 13 16.75 -3.92 -3.46
N ASP A 14 16.13 -3.55 -2.33
CA ASP A 14 16.52 -2.35 -1.59
C ASP A 14 17.77 -2.59 -0.71
N GLU A 15 18.25 -1.52 -0.06
CA GLU A 15 19.43 -1.56 0.81
C GLU A 15 19.23 -2.44 2.06
N LEU A 16 17.97 -2.70 2.43
CA LEU A 16 17.60 -3.58 3.55
C LEU A 16 17.48 -5.05 3.11
N GLY A 17 17.65 -5.35 1.81
CA GLY A 17 17.56 -6.69 1.24
C GLY A 17 16.14 -7.12 0.89
N THR A 18 15.15 -6.21 0.91
CA THR A 18 13.78 -6.51 0.51
C THR A 18 13.70 -6.62 -1.01
N ASN A 19 13.15 -7.72 -1.51
CA ASN A 19 12.88 -7.90 -2.93
C ASN A 19 11.54 -7.27 -3.30
N TRP A 20 11.58 -6.32 -4.22
CA TRP A 20 10.44 -5.61 -4.77
C TRP A 20 10.11 -6.14 -6.18
N VAL A 21 8.86 -6.51 -6.40
CA VAL A 21 8.37 -6.96 -7.71
C VAL A 21 7.47 -5.90 -8.35
N VAL A 22 7.43 -5.86 -9.68
CA VAL A 22 6.50 -4.99 -10.41
C VAL A 22 5.04 -5.43 -10.22
N ASP A 23 4.10 -4.51 -10.45
CA ASP A 23 2.69 -4.69 -10.14
C ASP A 23 1.81 -5.29 -11.25
N ASP A 24 2.34 -5.51 -12.45
CA ASP A 24 1.59 -5.98 -13.63
C ASP A 24 0.82 -7.30 -13.40
N GLY A 25 1.32 -8.15 -12.50
CA GLY A 25 0.67 -9.41 -12.13
C GLY A 25 -0.53 -9.28 -11.19
N TYR A 26 -0.74 -8.11 -10.59
CA TYR A 26 -1.69 -7.89 -9.50
C TYR A 26 -2.77 -6.86 -9.85
N ILE A 27 -2.56 -6.05 -10.89
CA ILE A 27 -3.52 -5.06 -11.36
C ILE A 27 -3.41 -4.83 -12.87
N MET A 28 -4.55 -4.68 -13.55
CA MET A 28 -4.61 -4.50 -15.02
C MET A 28 -4.94 -3.06 -15.44
N THR A 29 -5.28 -2.19 -14.50
CA THR A 29 -5.74 -0.82 -14.77
C THR A 29 -4.74 0.21 -14.28
N GLY A 30 -4.97 1.48 -14.64
CA GLY A 30 -4.12 2.58 -14.22
C GLY A 30 -2.92 2.79 -15.14
N LYS A 31 -2.09 3.75 -14.76
CA LYS A 31 -0.89 4.16 -15.48
C LYS A 31 0.26 4.32 -14.50
N SER A 32 1.47 4.06 -14.95
CA SER A 32 2.67 4.28 -14.15
C SER A 32 3.21 5.69 -14.36
N ALA A 33 3.79 6.27 -13.32
CA ALA A 33 4.53 7.53 -13.40
C ALA A 33 5.76 7.48 -12.50
N LYS A 34 6.79 8.25 -12.88
CA LYS A 34 7.89 8.57 -11.99
C LYS A 34 7.54 9.82 -11.20
N VAL A 35 7.91 9.83 -9.94
CA VAL A 35 7.84 11.05 -9.12
C VAL A 35 8.89 12.06 -9.60
N GLN A 36 8.59 13.35 -9.42
CA GLN A 36 9.52 14.44 -9.75
C GLN A 36 10.43 14.76 -8.56
N VAL A 37 9.93 14.58 -7.34
CA VAL A 37 10.69 14.82 -6.11
C VAL A 37 11.37 13.51 -5.69
N THR A 38 12.68 13.40 -5.90
CA THR A 38 13.44 12.15 -5.67
C THR A 38 14.40 12.20 -4.47
N ASN A 39 14.52 13.34 -3.80
CA ASN A 39 15.73 13.67 -3.04
C ASN A 39 15.83 12.97 -1.66
N THR A 40 14.82 12.23 -1.23
CA THR A 40 14.69 11.80 0.19
C THR A 40 14.03 10.45 0.43
N TYR A 41 13.57 9.74 -0.61
CA TYR A 41 12.77 8.53 -0.44
C TYR A 41 13.41 7.31 -1.09
N ALA A 42 13.04 6.13 -0.56
CA ALA A 42 13.56 4.85 -0.99
C ALA A 42 13.22 4.58 -2.48
N GLN A 43 13.92 3.63 -3.10
CA GLN A 43 13.82 3.39 -4.54
C GLN A 43 12.39 3.03 -4.97
N GLU A 44 11.68 2.26 -4.16
CA GLU A 44 10.30 1.82 -4.33
C GLU A 44 9.26 2.95 -4.24
N ASP A 45 9.63 4.13 -3.71
CA ASP A 45 8.79 5.32 -3.71
C ASP A 45 9.05 6.20 -4.95
N GLN A 46 10.02 5.86 -5.81
CA GLN A 46 10.32 6.67 -7.01
C GLN A 46 9.30 6.50 -8.13
N THR A 47 8.44 5.50 -8.03
CA THR A 47 7.34 5.28 -8.97
C THR A 47 6.02 5.13 -8.24
N LEU A 48 4.93 5.35 -8.98
CA LEU A 48 3.58 5.10 -8.52
C LEU A 48 2.71 4.64 -9.68
N ARG A 49 1.64 3.93 -9.34
CA ARG A 49 0.52 3.68 -10.26
C ARG A 49 -0.68 4.55 -9.88
N TYR A 50 -1.19 5.30 -10.85
CA TYR A 50 -2.34 6.19 -10.69
C TYR A 50 -3.52 5.78 -11.57
N PHE A 51 -4.74 6.14 -11.15
CA PHE A 51 -5.99 5.66 -11.75
C PHE A 51 -6.89 6.82 -12.20
N PRO A 52 -6.63 7.40 -13.40
CA PRO A 52 -7.31 8.60 -13.85
C PRO A 52 -8.74 8.34 -14.37
N PHE A 53 -9.06 7.10 -14.74
CA PHE A 53 -10.33 6.78 -15.41
C PHE A 53 -11.30 5.97 -14.55
N GLN A 54 -10.77 5.15 -13.66
CA GLN A 54 -11.56 4.26 -12.82
C GLN A 54 -12.00 4.99 -11.56
N LYS A 55 -13.28 4.87 -11.20
CA LYS A 55 -13.78 5.32 -9.89
C LYS A 55 -13.22 4.48 -8.74
N LYS A 56 -12.88 3.22 -8.99
CA LYS A 56 -12.29 2.28 -8.04
C LYS A 56 -11.39 1.31 -8.80
N SER A 57 -10.17 1.12 -8.29
CA SER A 57 -9.19 0.19 -8.84
C SER A 57 -8.67 -0.69 -7.72
N CYS A 58 -8.55 -1.99 -7.97
CA CYS A 58 -8.19 -2.97 -6.95
C CYS A 58 -7.00 -3.82 -7.39
N TYR A 59 -6.01 -3.94 -6.52
CA TYR A 59 -5.02 -4.99 -6.56
C TYR A 59 -5.66 -6.28 -6.06
N VAL A 60 -5.32 -7.41 -6.69
CA VAL A 60 -5.75 -8.74 -6.25
C VAL A 60 -4.51 -9.59 -6.04
N ILE A 61 -4.24 -9.95 -4.79
CA ILE A 61 -3.10 -10.75 -4.39
C ILE A 61 -3.58 -12.20 -4.17
N PRO A 62 -3.27 -13.14 -5.08
CA PRO A 62 -3.70 -14.52 -4.94
C PRO A 62 -2.81 -15.31 -3.98
N GLY A 63 -3.30 -16.48 -3.56
CA GLY A 63 -2.48 -17.47 -2.85
C GLY A 63 -2.17 -17.13 -1.40
N VAL A 64 -3.00 -16.31 -0.77
CA VAL A 64 -2.89 -15.98 0.66
C VAL A 64 -3.60 -17.03 1.50
N ALA A 65 -3.12 -17.29 2.72
CA ALA A 65 -3.71 -18.28 3.59
C ALA A 65 -4.99 -17.75 4.25
N ARG A 66 -6.15 -18.24 3.82
CA ARG A 66 -7.45 -17.90 4.42
C ARG A 66 -7.45 -18.16 5.94
N GLY A 67 -8.01 -17.23 6.71
CA GLY A 67 -8.10 -17.32 8.17
C GLY A 67 -6.80 -17.06 8.93
N ARG A 68 -5.65 -17.00 8.25
CA ARG A 68 -4.37 -16.60 8.84
C ARG A 68 -4.26 -15.09 8.84
N LYS A 69 -3.71 -14.50 9.91
CA LYS A 69 -3.53 -13.05 9.96
C LYS A 69 -2.45 -12.62 8.98
N HIS A 70 -2.78 -11.62 8.19
CA HIS A 70 -1.87 -10.95 7.28
C HIS A 70 -1.77 -9.48 7.67
N MET A 71 -0.55 -8.96 7.67
CA MET A 71 -0.31 -7.53 7.66
C MET A 71 -0.29 -7.06 6.20
N VAL A 72 -1.10 -6.05 5.91
CA VAL A 72 -1.19 -5.37 4.62
C VAL A 72 -0.76 -3.93 4.86
N ARG A 73 0.25 -3.48 4.12
CA ARG A 73 0.73 -2.11 4.17
C ARG A 73 0.74 -1.49 2.78
N THR A 74 0.30 -0.26 2.68
CA THR A 74 0.34 0.53 1.44
C THR A 74 1.05 1.85 1.69
N SER A 75 1.95 2.28 0.79
CA SER A 75 2.51 3.64 0.80
C SER A 75 1.93 4.52 -0.30
N PHE A 76 1.91 5.82 -0.02
CA PHE A 76 1.41 6.87 -0.89
C PHE A 76 2.38 8.05 -0.88
N PHE A 77 3.27 8.09 -1.86
CA PHE A 77 4.11 9.24 -2.14
C PHE A 77 3.69 9.91 -3.46
N TYR A 78 3.08 11.09 -3.38
CA TYR A 78 2.60 11.80 -4.57
C TYR A 78 3.77 12.32 -5.42
N GLY A 79 4.81 12.86 -4.76
CA GLY A 79 6.06 13.29 -5.38
C GLY A 79 5.90 14.20 -6.60
N ASN A 80 4.78 14.91 -6.70
CA ASN A 80 4.38 15.74 -7.83
C ASN A 80 4.44 15.05 -9.20
N TYR A 81 4.09 13.75 -9.29
CA TYR A 81 4.24 12.96 -10.51
C TYR A 81 3.55 13.57 -11.76
N ASP A 82 2.47 14.33 -11.58
CA ASP A 82 1.70 14.96 -12.65
C ASP A 82 2.00 16.46 -12.84
N GLY A 83 2.94 17.02 -12.07
CA GLY A 83 3.37 18.41 -12.19
C GLY A 83 2.35 19.45 -11.72
N LYS A 84 1.25 19.05 -11.06
CA LYS A 84 0.17 19.99 -10.68
C LYS A 84 0.34 20.61 -9.29
N SER A 85 1.25 20.10 -8.47
CA SER A 85 1.45 20.50 -7.08
C SER A 85 0.14 20.47 -6.28
N SER A 86 -0.75 19.53 -6.61
CA SER A 86 -2.09 19.41 -6.03
C SER A 86 -2.33 17.97 -5.59
N PRO A 87 -1.83 17.58 -4.40
CA PRO A 87 -1.96 16.21 -3.92
C PRO A 87 -3.44 15.82 -3.74
N PRO A 88 -3.86 14.63 -4.23
CA PRO A 88 -5.25 14.18 -4.14
C PRO A 88 -5.57 13.54 -2.78
N SER A 89 -6.86 13.44 -2.46
CA SER A 89 -7.38 12.60 -1.37
C SER A 89 -8.38 11.59 -1.93
N PHE A 90 -8.35 10.36 -1.43
CA PHE A 90 -9.12 9.25 -1.98
C PHE A 90 -9.34 8.15 -0.93
N ASP A 91 -10.31 7.28 -1.14
CA ASP A 91 -10.63 6.23 -0.18
C ASP A 91 -9.77 4.98 -0.42
N LEU A 92 -9.37 4.34 0.68
CA LEU A 92 -8.67 3.07 0.72
C LEU A 92 -9.59 1.99 1.30
N GLN A 93 -9.55 0.80 0.71
CA GLN A 93 -10.38 -0.34 1.09
C GLN A 93 -9.57 -1.63 1.04
N PHE A 94 -9.89 -2.58 1.90
CA PHE A 94 -9.35 -3.96 1.85
C PHE A 94 -10.51 -4.96 1.85
N ASP A 95 -10.50 -5.95 0.95
CA ASP A 95 -11.55 -6.97 0.83
C ASP A 95 -12.99 -6.42 0.76
N GLY A 96 -13.13 -5.24 0.16
CA GLY A 96 -14.40 -4.52 0.04
C GLY A 96 -14.82 -3.74 1.29
N ASN A 97 -14.06 -3.83 2.39
CA ASN A 97 -14.30 -3.07 3.62
C ASN A 97 -13.65 -1.69 3.54
N PRO A 98 -14.30 -0.63 4.06
CA PRO A 98 -13.66 0.67 4.25
C PRO A 98 -12.43 0.55 5.16
N TRP A 99 -11.32 1.15 4.75
CA TRP A 99 -10.13 1.25 5.57
C TRP A 99 -10.01 2.65 6.16
N LEU A 100 -9.80 3.66 5.30
CA LEU A 100 -9.66 5.07 5.64
C LEU A 100 -9.68 5.93 4.38
N THR A 101 -9.79 7.24 4.54
CA THR A 101 -9.52 8.21 3.47
C THR A 101 -8.05 8.63 3.55
N VAL A 102 -7.31 8.44 2.46
CA VAL A 102 -5.91 8.83 2.33
C VAL A 102 -5.87 10.33 2.06
N GLU A 103 -5.14 11.06 2.89
CA GLU A 103 -4.80 12.46 2.67
C GLU A 103 -3.31 12.52 2.32
N THR A 104 -2.99 12.98 1.12
CA THR A 104 -1.60 13.03 0.63
C THR A 104 -1.07 14.45 0.66
N SER A 105 0.26 14.58 0.61
CA SER A 105 0.96 15.87 0.58
C SER A 105 1.95 15.89 -0.58
N SER A 106 2.54 17.06 -0.83
CA SER A 106 3.50 17.24 -1.93
C SER A 106 4.86 16.58 -1.69
N SER A 107 5.25 16.42 -0.43
CA SER A 107 6.62 16.07 -0.04
C SER A 107 6.74 14.92 0.93
N GLU A 108 5.66 14.42 1.51
CA GLU A 108 5.71 13.31 2.47
C GLU A 108 5.15 12.03 1.86
N SER A 109 5.77 10.90 2.22
CA SER A 109 5.25 9.56 1.97
C SER A 109 4.45 9.11 3.19
N TYR A 110 3.20 8.68 2.99
CA TYR A 110 2.36 8.14 4.05
C TYR A 110 2.17 6.65 3.85
N TYR A 111 2.30 5.87 4.92
CA TYR A 111 1.93 4.46 4.91
C TYR A 111 0.75 4.19 5.84
N HIS A 112 -0.07 3.23 5.41
CA HIS A 112 -1.19 2.72 6.19
C HIS A 112 -1.03 1.22 6.33
N GLU A 113 -1.21 0.70 7.54
CA GLU A 113 -1.08 -0.72 7.85
C GLU A 113 -2.35 -1.26 8.52
N VAL A 114 -2.81 -2.41 8.06
CA VAL A 114 -3.92 -3.17 8.62
C VAL A 114 -3.53 -4.63 8.80
N ILE A 115 -3.94 -5.22 9.91
CA ILE A 115 -3.78 -6.64 10.19
C ILE A 115 -5.16 -7.27 10.29
N TYR A 116 -5.44 -8.27 9.46
CA TYR A 116 -6.70 -9.01 9.48
C TYR A 116 -6.52 -10.43 8.93
N ALA A 117 -7.53 -11.28 9.14
CA ALA A 117 -7.60 -12.61 8.56
C ALA A 117 -8.48 -12.59 7.29
N PRO A 118 -7.94 -12.84 6.09
CA PRO A 118 -8.73 -12.87 4.86
C PRO A 118 -9.79 -13.97 4.89
N LYS A 119 -10.98 -13.67 4.37
CA LYS A 119 -12.09 -14.64 4.26
C LYS A 119 -12.01 -15.49 3.00
N ARG A 120 -11.06 -15.20 2.10
CA ARG A 120 -10.83 -15.85 0.81
C ARG A 120 -9.35 -16.19 0.67
N ASP A 121 -9.02 -16.96 -0.36
CA ASP A 121 -7.63 -17.31 -0.71
C ASP A 121 -6.95 -16.21 -1.55
N ASN A 122 -7.45 -14.98 -1.43
CA ASN A 122 -6.84 -13.76 -1.95
C ASN A 122 -7.06 -12.58 -0.98
N ILE A 123 -6.21 -11.56 -1.13
CA ILE A 123 -6.40 -10.23 -0.53
C ILE A 123 -6.67 -9.26 -1.68
N SER A 124 -7.63 -8.36 -1.51
CA SER A 124 -7.85 -7.25 -2.41
C SER A 124 -7.63 -5.92 -1.69
N VAL A 125 -6.90 -5.02 -2.34
CA VAL A 125 -6.64 -3.66 -1.84
C VAL A 125 -7.08 -2.68 -2.92
N CYS A 126 -8.01 -1.80 -2.59
CA CYS A 126 -8.60 -0.90 -3.56
C CYS A 126 -8.42 0.56 -3.16
N VAL A 127 -8.15 1.39 -4.16
CA VAL A 127 -8.22 2.85 -4.06
C VAL A 127 -9.44 3.34 -4.85
N ALA A 128 -10.16 4.32 -4.30
CA ALA A 128 -11.41 4.82 -4.87
C ALA A 128 -11.49 6.35 -4.85
N GLN A 129 -11.94 6.93 -5.97
CA GLN A 129 -12.14 8.37 -6.13
C GLN A 129 -13.27 8.88 -5.22
N THR A 130 -12.98 9.93 -4.47
CA THR A 130 -13.96 10.64 -3.63
C THR A 130 -14.70 11.74 -4.40
N SER A 131 -14.05 12.34 -5.39
CA SER A 131 -14.62 13.37 -6.27
C SER A 131 -13.87 13.42 -7.61
N PRO A 132 -14.46 14.06 -8.66
CA PRO A 132 -13.74 14.32 -9.91
C PRO A 132 -12.38 15.00 -9.64
N ASP A 133 -11.38 14.69 -10.47
CA ASP A 133 -10.00 15.20 -10.39
C ASP A 133 -9.17 14.77 -9.17
N ARG A 134 -9.76 14.07 -8.18
CA ARG A 134 -9.01 13.42 -7.10
C ARG A 134 -8.52 12.05 -7.54
N ILE A 135 -7.49 12.05 -8.37
CA ILE A 135 -6.93 10.84 -8.99
C ILE A 135 -6.24 9.97 -7.91
N PRO A 136 -6.73 8.75 -7.63
CA PRO A 136 -6.11 7.87 -6.66
C PRO A 136 -4.82 7.30 -7.22
N PHE A 137 -3.88 7.01 -6.34
CA PHE A 137 -2.63 6.36 -6.68
C PHE A 137 -2.16 5.47 -5.53
N ILE A 138 -1.13 4.66 -5.79
CA ILE A 138 -0.42 3.85 -4.80
C ILE A 138 1.04 3.73 -5.22
N SER A 139 1.95 3.84 -4.26
CA SER A 139 3.40 3.76 -4.48
C SER A 139 3.91 2.35 -4.17
N THR A 140 3.54 1.79 -3.02
CA THR A 140 3.90 0.42 -2.66
C THR A 140 2.75 -0.37 -2.05
N LEU A 141 2.81 -1.70 -2.18
CA LEU A 141 1.92 -2.64 -1.49
C LEU A 141 2.73 -3.81 -0.93
N GLU A 142 2.65 -4.01 0.38
CA GLU A 142 3.32 -5.10 1.09
C GLU A 142 2.31 -6.01 1.77
N ILE A 143 2.50 -7.32 1.62
CA ILE A 143 1.74 -8.37 2.28
C ILE A 143 2.69 -9.27 3.08
N ARG A 144 2.37 -9.50 4.35
CA ARG A 144 3.10 -10.40 5.25
C ARG A 144 2.12 -11.33 5.97
N GLU A 145 2.24 -12.64 5.76
CA GLU A 145 1.58 -13.60 6.66
C GLU A 145 2.27 -13.53 8.03
N LEU A 146 1.47 -13.56 9.10
CA LEU A 146 1.94 -13.55 10.48
C LEU A 146 1.86 -14.95 11.09
N GLU A 147 2.74 -15.22 12.05
CA GLU A 147 2.75 -16.51 12.75
C GLU A 147 1.49 -16.72 13.59
N THR A 148 1.17 -17.98 13.87
CA THR A 148 0.02 -18.35 14.70
C THR A 148 0.14 -17.73 16.09
N GLY A 149 -0.94 -17.12 16.56
CA GLY A 149 -0.98 -16.46 17.88
C GLY A 149 -0.47 -15.01 17.87
N MET A 150 0.24 -14.57 16.83
CA MET A 150 0.58 -13.15 16.69
C MET A 150 -0.68 -12.32 16.52
N TYR A 151 -0.76 -11.21 17.26
CA TYR A 151 -1.89 -10.29 17.22
C TYR A 151 -3.24 -10.99 17.44
N GLN A 152 -3.29 -12.06 18.25
CA GLN A 152 -4.54 -12.76 18.51
C GLN A 152 -5.59 -11.84 19.15
N THR A 153 -6.81 -11.98 18.68
CA THR A 153 -7.98 -11.19 19.10
C THR A 153 -9.08 -12.13 19.57
N ASN A 154 -10.08 -11.60 20.27
CA ASN A 154 -11.17 -12.41 20.81
C ASN A 154 -12.20 -12.79 19.73
N SER A 155 -12.31 -12.01 18.66
CA SER A 155 -13.15 -12.30 17.50
C SER A 155 -12.29 -12.58 16.26
N GLU A 156 -12.75 -13.55 15.46
CA GLU A 156 -12.16 -13.91 14.16
C GLU A 156 -12.36 -12.81 13.10
N GLU A 157 -13.29 -11.88 13.33
CA GLU A 157 -13.58 -10.76 12.43
C GLU A 157 -12.83 -9.48 12.81
N ASP A 158 -12.04 -9.50 13.90
CA ASP A 158 -11.34 -8.31 14.36
C ASP A 158 -10.25 -7.89 13.38
N VAL A 159 -10.28 -6.60 13.06
CA VAL A 159 -9.30 -5.90 12.23
C VAL A 159 -8.49 -4.99 13.13
N LEU A 160 -7.16 -5.01 12.98
CA LEU A 160 -6.26 -4.14 13.71
C LEU A 160 -5.71 -3.07 12.78
N LEU A 161 -5.98 -1.81 13.12
CA LEU A 161 -5.45 -0.66 12.40
C LEU A 161 -4.18 -0.18 13.11
N TRP A 162 -3.12 0.03 12.34
CA TRP A 162 -1.89 0.58 12.88
C TRP A 162 -2.11 2.02 13.38
N ARG A 163 -1.55 2.31 14.56
CA ARG A 163 -1.60 3.62 15.22
C ARG A 163 -0.19 4.15 15.49
N ASN A 164 0.63 3.35 16.14
CA ASN A 164 2.02 3.65 16.42
C ASN A 164 2.76 2.33 16.71
N ARG A 165 4.07 2.29 16.44
CA ARG A 165 4.97 1.21 16.84
C ARG A 165 6.22 1.87 17.44
N THR A 166 6.43 1.65 18.73
CA THR A 166 7.54 2.26 19.48
C THR A 166 8.47 1.17 20.00
N ALA A 167 9.75 1.27 19.63
CA ALA A 167 10.80 0.42 20.20
C ALA A 167 11.36 1.09 21.47
N PHE A 168 10.80 0.75 22.63
CA PHE A 168 11.26 1.31 23.89
C PHE A 168 12.67 0.81 24.24
N GLY A 169 13.58 1.74 24.57
CA GLY A 169 14.94 1.42 25.01
C GLY A 169 15.90 1.00 23.90
N ALA A 170 15.48 1.05 22.63
CA ALA A 170 16.36 0.80 21.50
C ALA A 170 17.30 2.00 21.27
N LYS A 171 18.57 1.71 20.96
CA LYS A 171 19.56 2.74 20.57
C LYS A 171 19.41 3.18 19.11
N ASP A 172 18.91 2.27 18.27
CA ASP A 172 18.63 2.47 16.86
C ASP A 172 17.21 1.94 16.54
N PHE A 173 16.58 2.43 15.47
CA PHE A 173 15.29 1.90 15.03
C PHE A 173 15.44 0.46 14.52
N VAL A 174 14.53 -0.41 14.94
CA VAL A 174 14.28 -1.74 14.35
C VAL A 174 13.05 -1.63 13.45
#